data_AF-A0A0B6ZHJ2-F1
#
_entry.id   AF-A0A0B6ZHJ2-F1
#
_cell.length_a   1.000
_cell.length_b   1.000
_cell.length_c   1.000
_cell.angle_alpha   90.00
_cell.angle_beta   90.00
_cell.angle_gamma   90.00
#
_symmetry.space_group_name_H-M   'P 1'
#
loop_
_entity.id
_entity.type
_entity.pdbx_description
1 polymer ?
#
loop_
_entity_poly.entity_id
_entity_poly.type
_entity_poly.pdbx_seq_one_letter_code
_entity_poly.pdbx_strand_id
1 'polypeptide(L)'
;CYSVFLREWLAVFHRKHFIFIRTEDYHRDMKGSLESTFTFLGVEVLPTTLMDTILQPVNKLENASKRMAGPMYEQTRKLLNDFYAPCKADLRDLLGDDKYLWLDH
;
A
#
# COMPACT_ATOMS: atom_id res chain seq x y z
N CYS A 1 -5.44 2.09 14.52
CA CYS A 1 -4.43 1.23 13.88
C CYS A 1 -5.12 0.38 12.82
N TYR A 2 -4.51 0.14 11.64
CA TYR A 2 -5.13 -0.74 10.62
C TYR A 2 -5.32 -2.17 11.11
N SER A 3 -4.40 -2.65 11.95
CA SER A 3 -4.43 -3.98 12.54
C SER A 3 -5.72 -4.32 13.28
N VAL A 4 -6.39 -3.35 13.91
CA VAL A 4 -7.68 -3.55 14.61
C VAL A 4 -8.73 -4.09 13.64
N PHE A 5 -8.90 -3.43 12.49
CA PHE A 5 -9.86 -3.85 11.47
C PHE A 5 -9.43 -5.16 10.81
N LEU A 6 -8.12 -5.32 10.53
CA LEU A 6 -7.62 -6.53 9.87
C LEU A 6 -7.81 -7.78 10.71
N ARG A 7 -7.70 -7.70 12.04
CA ARG A 7 -7.95 -8.84 12.92
C ARG A 7 -9.38 -9.38 12.79
N GLU A 8 -10.37 -8.51 12.63
CA GLU A 8 -11.77 -8.94 12.42
C GLU A 8 -11.93 -9.68 11.09
N TRP A 9 -11.34 -9.16 10.01
CA TRP A 9 -11.37 -9.82 8.71
C TRP A 9 -10.62 -11.16 8.70
N LEU A 10 -9.44 -11.21 9.33
CA LEU A 10 -8.60 -12.41 9.41
C LEU A 10 -9.17 -13.47 10.37
N ALA A 11 -10.06 -13.11 11.28
CA ALA A 11 -10.77 -14.06 12.12
C ALA A 11 -11.81 -14.87 11.32
N VAL A 12 -12.33 -14.31 10.22
CA VAL A 12 -13.35 -14.95 9.37
C VAL A 12 -12.74 -15.59 8.13
N PHE A 13 -11.76 -14.93 7.50
CA PHE A 13 -11.16 -15.35 6.24
C PHE A 13 -9.67 -15.66 6.41
N HIS A 14 -9.21 -16.76 5.81
CA HIS A 14 -7.81 -17.14 5.87
C HIS A 14 -6.92 -16.07 5.21
N ARG A 15 -5.78 -15.73 5.83
CA ARG A 15 -4.78 -14.73 5.37
C ARG A 15 -4.39 -14.84 3.89
N LYS A 16 -4.39 -16.07 3.35
CA LYS A 16 -4.10 -16.39 1.94
C LYS A 16 -5.09 -15.77 0.94
N HIS A 17 -6.26 -15.34 1.39
CA HIS A 17 -7.29 -14.68 0.58
C HIS A 17 -7.15 -13.16 0.61
N PHE A 18 -6.09 -12.62 1.20
CA PHE A 18 -5.79 -11.19 1.20
C PHE A 18 -4.46 -10.91 0.54
N ILE A 19 -4.46 -9.91 -0.34
CA ILE A 19 -3.27 -9.21 -0.81
C ILE A 19 -3.23 -7.82 -0.18
N PHE A 20 -2.06 -7.45 0.35
CA PHE A 20 -1.85 -6.16 1.00
C PHE A 20 -0.89 -5.34 0.15
N ILE A 21 -1.43 -4.34 -0.55
CA ILE A 21 -0.66 -3.49 -1.46
C ILE A 21 -0.35 -2.17 -0.75
N ARG A 22 0.95 -1.85 -0.68
CA ARG A 22 1.43 -0.57 -0.17
C ARG A 22 1.53 0.42 -1.33
N THR A 23 0.93 1.59 -1.18
CA THR A 23 0.85 2.61 -2.24
C THR A 23 2.24 3.05 -2.72
N GLU A 24 3.21 3.12 -1.81
CA GLU A 24 4.58 3.54 -2.10
C GLU A 24 5.36 2.47 -2.88
N ASP A 25 5.12 1.19 -2.61
CA ASP A 25 5.67 0.09 -3.41
C ASP A 25 5.03 0.06 -4.79
N TYR A 26 3.71 0.24 -4.86
CA TYR A 26 2.98 0.34 -6.12
C TYR A 26 3.46 1.50 -7.00
N HIS A 27 3.78 2.65 -6.40
CA HIS A 27 4.33 3.77 -7.15
C HIS A 27 5.79 3.55 -7.57
N ARG A 28 6.57 2.79 -6.78
CA ARG A 28 7.97 2.47 -7.10
C ARG A 28 8.08 1.42 -8.20
N ASP A 29 7.21 0.42 -8.18
CA ASP A 29 7.12 -0.65 -9.15
C ASP A 29 5.66 -1.07 -9.39
N MET A 30 4.99 -0.31 -10.24
CA MET A 30 3.59 -0.55 -10.62
C MET A 30 3.44 -1.88 -11.37
N LYS A 31 4.40 -2.20 -12.25
CA LYS A 31 4.37 -3.41 -13.07
C LYS A 31 4.43 -4.65 -12.19
N GLY A 32 5.43 -4.76 -11.33
CA GLY A 32 5.57 -5.90 -10.42
C GLY A 32 4.38 -6.03 -9.46
N SER A 33 3.83 -4.91 -9.00
CA SER A 33 2.63 -4.91 -8.15
C SER A 33 1.40 -5.45 -8.88
N LEU A 34 1.19 -5.07 -10.15
CA LEU A 34 0.08 -5.57 -10.97
C LEU A 34 0.26 -7.05 -11.32
N GLU A 35 1.47 -7.47 -11.70
CA GLU A 35 1.78 -8.88 -12.00
C GLU A 35 1.53 -9.78 -10.78
N SER A 36 1.96 -9.35 -9.59
CA SER A 36 1.67 -10.03 -8.32
C SER A 36 0.16 -10.10 -8.04
N THR A 37 -0.57 -9.01 -8.33
CA THR A 37 -2.03 -8.95 -8.16
C THR A 37 -2.76 -9.91 -9.11
N PHE A 38 -2.37 -9.97 -10.38
CA PHE A 38 -2.96 -10.91 -11.34
C PHE A 38 -2.68 -12.37 -10.97
N THR A 39 -1.46 -12.66 -10.53
CA THR A 39 -1.08 -13.98 -10.02
C THR A 39 -1.95 -14.36 -8.81
N PHE A 40 -2.14 -13.44 -7.87
CA PHE A 40 -2.97 -13.64 -6.68
C PHE A 40 -4.44 -13.91 -7.04
N LEU A 41 -4.98 -13.20 -8.04
CA LEU A 41 -6.35 -13.40 -8.53
C LEU A 41 -6.51 -14.65 -9.41
N GLY A 42 -5.41 -15.32 -9.78
CA GLY A 42 -5.44 -16.46 -10.70
C GLY A 42 -5.78 -16.07 -12.15
N VAL A 43 -5.47 -14.84 -12.54
CA VAL A 43 -5.68 -14.33 -13.90
C VAL A 43 -4.41 -14.57 -14.73
N GLU A 44 -4.59 -14.87 -16.02
CA GLU A 44 -3.48 -15.08 -16.94
C GLU A 44 -2.62 -13.81 -17.09
N VAL A 45 -1.31 -14.00 -17.31
CA VAL A 45 -0.36 -12.89 -17.49
C VAL A 45 -0.76 -12.11 -18.74
N LEU A 46 -0.95 -10.80 -18.60
CA LEU A 46 -1.30 -9.96 -19.72
C LEU A 46 -0.17 -9.92 -20.77
N PRO A 47 -0.49 -9.83 -22.07
CA PRO A 47 0.48 -9.51 -23.09
C PRO A 47 1.24 -8.21 -22.74
N THR A 48 2.54 -8.17 -23.02
CA THR A 48 3.40 -7.03 -22.67
C THR A 48 2.86 -5.70 -23.20
N THR A 49 2.31 -5.70 -24.42
CA THR A 49 1.73 -4.50 -25.05
C THR A 49 0.53 -3.94 -24.28
N LEU A 50 -0.30 -4.80 -23.69
CA LEU A 50 -1.44 -4.38 -22.88
C LEU A 50 -0.97 -3.89 -21.50
N MET A 51 0.02 -4.56 -20.91
CA MET A 51 0.65 -4.11 -19.67
C MET A 51 1.25 -2.70 -19.84
N ASP A 52 2.00 -2.47 -20.92
CA ASP A 52 2.59 -1.16 -21.22
C ASP A 52 1.53 -0.07 -21.37
N THR A 53 0.38 -0.41 -21.98
CA THR A 53 -0.77 0.51 -22.10
C THR A 53 -1.36 0.85 -20.72
N ILE A 54 -1.48 -0.12 -19.81
CA ILE A 54 -1.99 0.10 -18.44
C ILE A 54 -1.01 0.95 -17.62
N LEU A 55 0.30 0.73 -17.81
CA LEU A 55 1.36 1.47 -17.12
C LEU A 55 1.48 2.92 -17.59
N GLN A 56 0.88 3.27 -18.74
CA GLN A 56 0.84 4.66 -19.17
C GLN A 56 0.10 5.51 -18.13
N PRO A 57 0.64 6.70 -17.79
CA PRO A 57 -0.01 7.57 -16.84
C PRO A 57 -1.37 8.01 -17.38
N VAL A 58 -2.44 7.43 -16.84
CA VAL A 58 -3.79 7.99 -16.98
C VAL A 58 -3.76 9.33 -16.28
N ASN A 59 -4.25 10.39 -16.93
CA ASN A 59 -4.33 11.75 -16.38
C ASN A 59 -4.69 11.69 -14.89
N LYS A 60 -3.72 12.02 -14.02
CA LYS A 60 -3.96 11.99 -12.58
C LYS A 60 -5.13 12.92 -12.32
N LEU A 61 -6.20 12.38 -11.73
CA LEU A 61 -7.22 13.19 -11.07
C LEU A 61 -6.56 13.81 -9.84
N GLU A 62 -5.75 14.83 -10.08
CA GLU A 62 -5.10 15.61 -9.05
C GLU A 62 -6.13 16.59 -8.52
N ASN A 63 -6.71 16.27 -7.36
CA ASN A 63 -7.64 17.19 -6.73
C ASN A 63 -6.89 18.49 -6.36
N ALA A 64 -7.56 19.63 -6.51
CA ALA A 64 -6.97 20.94 -6.22
C ALA A 64 -6.39 21.00 -4.79
N SER A 65 -7.04 20.29 -3.85
CA SER A 65 -6.60 20.20 -2.46
C SER A 65 -5.24 19.51 -2.27
N LYS A 66 -4.90 18.43 -3.02
CA LYS A 66 -3.55 17.82 -2.95
C LYS A 66 -2.49 18.78 -3.43
N ARG A 67 -2.78 19.52 -4.51
CA ARG A 67 -1.84 20.50 -5.07
C ARG A 67 -1.56 21.64 -4.08
N MET A 68 -2.55 22.06 -3.32
CA MET A 68 -2.44 23.15 -2.34
C MET A 68 -1.88 22.74 -0.98
N ALA A 69 -1.90 21.44 -0.63
CA ALA A 69 -1.55 20.99 0.72
C ALA A 69 -0.07 21.18 1.10
N GLY A 70 0.84 21.28 0.13
CA GLY A 70 2.27 21.43 0.38
C GLY A 70 2.89 20.25 1.16
N PRO A 71 4.19 20.31 1.48
CA PRO A 71 4.82 19.31 2.33
C PRO A 71 4.32 19.44 3.79
N MET A 72 4.15 18.30 4.46
CA MET A 72 3.84 18.25 5.89
C MET A 72 5.01 18.83 6.70
N TYR A 73 4.70 19.64 7.72
CA TYR A 73 5.71 20.13 8.66
C TYR A 73 6.41 18.97 9.39
N GLU A 74 7.71 19.11 9.61
CA GLU A 74 8.53 18.07 10.26
C GLU A 74 8.10 17.80 11.70
N GLN A 75 7.66 18.81 12.46
CA GLN A 75 7.13 18.58 13.80
C GLN A 75 5.85 17.73 13.76
N THR A 76 4.97 17.98 12.79
CA THR A 76 3.74 17.19 12.59
C THR A 76 4.08 15.77 12.18
N ARG A 77 5.03 15.58 11.26
CA ARG A 77 5.50 14.25 10.85
C ARG A 77 6.01 13.45 12.03
N LYS A 78 6.87 14.05 12.86
CA LYS A 78 7.40 13.41 14.07
C LYS A 78 6.28 13.02 15.03
N LEU A 79 5.37 13.95 15.33
CA LEU A 79 4.22 13.69 16.21
C LEU A 79 3.37 12.52 15.73
N LEU A 80 3.05 12.47 14.43
CA LEU A 80 2.26 11.39 13.86
C LEU A 80 3.02 10.06 13.85
N ASN A 81 4.32 10.08 13.56
CA ASN A 81 5.16 8.89 13.61
C ASN A 81 5.21 8.30 15.01
N ASP A 82 5.39 9.12 16.05
CA ASP A 82 5.41 8.70 17.44
C ASP A 82 4.05 8.16 17.87
N PHE A 83 2.96 8.87 17.51
CA PHE A 83 1.59 8.48 17.82
C PHE A 83 1.20 7.13 17.20
N TYR A 84 1.58 6.90 15.92
CA TYR A 84 1.26 5.66 15.21
C TYR A 84 2.32 4.57 15.35
N ALA A 85 3.46 4.80 16.01
CA ALA A 85 4.49 3.80 16.24
C ALA A 85 3.97 2.45 16.77
N PRO A 86 3.15 2.40 17.86
CA PRO A 86 2.59 1.14 18.33
C PRO A 86 1.66 0.48 17.30
N CYS A 87 0.91 1.27 16.53
CA CYS A 87 0.07 0.75 15.45
C CYS A 87 0.87 0.08 14.32
N LYS A 88 2.02 0.66 13.95
CA LYS A 88 2.90 0.11 12.91
C LYS A 88 3.55 -1.19 13.36
N ALA A 89 4.02 -1.24 14.61
CA ALA A 89 4.57 -2.46 15.20
C ALA A 89 3.55 -3.61 15.24
N ASP A 90 2.33 -3.32 15.70
CA ASP A 90 1.24 -4.30 15.74
C ASP A 90 0.83 -4.80 14.34
N LEU A 91 0.85 -3.91 13.34
CA LEU A 91 0.57 -4.30 11.95
C LEU A 91 1.69 -5.17 11.35
N ARG A 92 2.96 -4.81 11.61
CA ARG A 92 4.13 -5.60 11.24
C ARG A 92 4.06 -6.99 11.86
N ASP A 93 3.67 -7.12 13.12
CA ASP A 93 3.49 -8.43 13.77
C ASP A 93 2.34 -9.23 13.15
N LEU A 94 1.20 -8.57 12.89
CA LEU A 94 0.03 -9.22 12.31
C LEU A 94 0.30 -9.74 10.88
N LEU A 95 1.07 -8.99 10.09
CA LEU A 95 1.34 -9.33 8.69
C LEU A 95 2.67 -10.06 8.48
N GLY A 96 3.55 -10.09 9.48
CA GLY A 96 4.84 -10.77 9.46
C GLY A 96 5.86 -10.16 8.50
N ASP A 97 5.81 -8.83 8.29
CA ASP A 97 6.63 -8.14 7.29
C ASP A 97 7.02 -6.74 7.77
N ASP A 98 8.33 -6.47 7.83
CA ASP A 98 8.91 -5.23 8.36
C ASP A 98 8.64 -4.00 7.48
N LYS A 99 8.21 -4.17 6.22
CA LYS A 99 7.84 -3.03 5.36
C LYS A 99 6.68 -2.22 5.94
N TYR A 100 5.86 -2.83 6.81
CA TYR A 100 4.77 -2.16 7.52
C TYR A 100 5.24 -1.34 8.74
N LEU A 101 6.55 -1.15 8.93
CA LEU A 101 7.10 -0.14 9.85
C LEU A 101 7.26 1.24 9.19
N TRP A 102 7.18 1.32 7.85
CA TRP A 102 7.36 2.56 7.08
C TRP A 102 8.66 3.30 7.48
N LEU A 103 9.79 2.57 7.53
CA LEU A 103 11.12 3.13 7.84
C LEU A 103 11.83 3.72 6.61
N ASP A 104 11.28 3.48 5.42
CA ASP A 104 11.82 3.88 4.13
C ASP A 104 11.28 5.23 3.62
N HIS A 105 10.79 6.08 4.54
CA HIS A 105 10.17 7.39 4.27
C HIS A 105 10.92 8.56 4.90
#